data_AF-A0A090RBZ5-F1
#
_entry.id   AF-A0A090RBZ5-F1
#
_cell.length_a   1.000
_cell.length_b   1.000
_cell.length_c   1.000
_cell.angle_alpha   90.00
_cell.angle_beta   90.00
_cell.angle_gamma   90.00
#
_symmetry.space_group_name_H-M   'P 1'
#
loop_
_entity.id
_entity.type
_entity.pdbx_description
1 polymer ?
#
loop_
_entity_poly.entity_id
_entity_poly.type
_entity_poly.pdbx_seq_one_letter_code
_entity_poly.pdbx_strand_id
1 'polypeptide(L)'
;MELGERHDPLNLAFMNGPTRGQDVFIPMDWVIGGQDYVGRGWRMLVECLSAGRGISLPALGTAVGHLAARTTGAYAAVRKQFGMSIGKFEGVAEPIGRIAGQTYMLEAARTLTTTSLDMGETPGIVTAIAKYHMTEIARRLLNDAMDVHAGRAIQLGPMNYLGHHYFGMPVAITVEGANILTRNLMIFGQGATRCHPYVLQEMAAASDPDTVKGAEDFDRLLAKHVRFAVGNSAKSFLNAFTRSRFNCAPVSGETAGHYRQLGRMSRALAVAADVSMLTLGGALKRHEMLSARLGDVLSHLYLASAVLKRYEDEGRLAEDLPLVNYGVQYCLHQCAEAFDGIFANFPRKGVGLTLRSLLFPLGMHYAAPNDTLTLAVAKTLMVPGAQRDRLSHLCYVGEAASDPVGIMERAFIALHDVKEIETKLAEAIKRGEIPRKVSLTEKLQIALSVGIVTEGEADKIHNAEQLRQQAIQVDHFAADKFKKGGLQPGKAA
;
A
#
# COMPACT_ATOMS: atom_id res chain seq x y z
N MET A 1 22.88 -10.09 34.13
CA MET A 1 22.27 -9.89 32.79
C MET A 1 23.41 -9.75 31.79
N GLU A 2 23.38 -10.50 30.71
CA GLU A 2 24.37 -10.49 29.63
C GLU A 2 23.74 -9.89 28.37
N LEU A 3 24.43 -8.90 27.80
CA LEU A 3 24.15 -8.26 26.52
C LEU A 3 25.41 -8.43 25.68
N GLY A 4 25.40 -9.16 24.57
CA GLY A 4 26.67 -9.41 23.87
C GLY A 4 26.55 -9.91 22.45
N GLU A 5 25.81 -10.99 22.22
CA GLU A 5 25.67 -11.56 20.88
C GLU A 5 24.68 -10.76 20.03
N ARG A 6 24.94 -10.70 18.72
CA ARG A 6 24.11 -10.00 17.74
C ARG A 6 23.67 -10.96 16.65
N HIS A 7 22.43 -10.82 16.21
CA HIS A 7 21.94 -11.45 14.99
C HIS A 7 22.27 -10.56 13.78
N ASP A 8 22.34 -11.18 12.59
CA ASP A 8 22.49 -10.48 11.30
C ASP A 8 21.17 -10.54 10.51
N PRO A 9 20.27 -9.55 10.69
CA PRO A 9 19.00 -9.48 10.00
C PRO A 9 19.21 -8.91 8.59
N LEU A 10 19.63 -9.77 7.66
CA LEU A 10 19.77 -9.45 6.23
C LEU A 10 20.78 -8.33 5.95
N ASN A 11 21.84 -8.22 6.77
CA ASN A 11 22.88 -7.20 6.65
C ASN A 11 22.35 -5.76 6.72
N LEU A 12 21.24 -5.57 7.45
CA LEU A 12 20.63 -4.28 7.70
C LEU A 12 21.09 -3.74 9.05
N ALA A 13 21.05 -2.42 9.20
CA ALA A 13 21.28 -1.73 10.47
C ALA A 13 20.11 -1.90 11.45
N PHE A 14 19.70 -3.15 11.71
CA PHE A 14 18.65 -3.52 12.65
C PHE A 14 19.29 -4.26 13.83
N MET A 15 19.52 -3.53 14.94
CA MET A 15 20.17 -4.10 16.11
C MET A 15 19.28 -5.18 16.75
N ASN A 16 19.72 -6.43 16.66
CA ASN A 16 18.99 -7.58 17.19
C ASN A 16 19.98 -8.54 17.87
N GLY A 17 19.53 -9.27 18.89
CA GLY A 17 20.38 -10.23 19.60
C GLY A 17 19.73 -10.73 20.90
N PRO A 18 20.19 -11.87 21.43
CA PRO A 18 19.66 -12.43 22.67
C PRO A 18 20.03 -11.55 23.87
N THR A 19 19.16 -11.57 24.87
CA THR A 19 19.43 -11.04 26.20
C THR A 19 19.31 -12.19 27.20
N ARG A 20 20.33 -12.42 28.03
CA ARG A 20 20.36 -13.54 28.97
C ARG A 20 20.44 -13.04 30.40
N GLY A 21 19.83 -13.77 31.34
CA GLY A 21 19.87 -13.44 32.75
C GLY A 21 19.68 -14.68 33.61
N GLN A 22 20.53 -14.83 34.61
CA GLN A 22 20.40 -15.80 35.69
C GLN A 22 20.20 -15.03 36.99
N ASP A 23 19.25 -15.46 37.82
CA ASP A 23 18.92 -14.85 39.13
C ASP A 23 18.74 -13.32 39.06
N VAL A 24 18.05 -12.84 38.01
CA VAL A 24 17.80 -11.41 37.80
C VAL A 24 16.79 -10.93 38.83
N PHE A 25 17.25 -10.10 39.78
CA PHE A 25 16.38 -9.41 40.72
C PHE A 25 15.60 -8.29 40.03
N ILE A 26 14.27 -8.35 40.10
CA ILE A 26 13.36 -7.30 39.65
C ILE A 26 12.64 -6.73 40.88
N PRO A 27 12.94 -5.50 41.31
CA PRO A 27 12.22 -4.81 42.37
C PRO A 27 10.70 -4.73 42.09
N MET A 28 9.86 -4.76 43.12
CA MET A 28 8.40 -4.74 42.93
C MET A 28 7.89 -3.42 42.34
N ASP A 29 8.55 -2.32 42.65
CA ASP A 29 8.31 -0.99 42.08
C ASP A 29 8.68 -0.88 40.60
N TRP A 30 9.44 -1.84 40.05
CA TRP A 30 9.76 -1.92 38.62
C TRP A 30 8.71 -2.69 37.81
N VAL A 31 7.74 -3.34 38.48
CA VAL A 31 6.62 -3.97 37.78
C VAL A 31 5.81 -2.88 37.08
N ILE A 32 5.70 -2.95 35.76
CA ILE A 32 4.92 -2.00 34.98
C ILE A 32 3.44 -2.14 35.39
N GLY A 33 2.82 -1.05 35.82
CA GLY A 33 1.47 -1.04 36.41
C GLY A 33 1.43 -1.37 37.91
N GLY A 34 2.59 -1.62 38.54
CA GLY A 34 2.71 -1.92 39.97
C GLY A 34 2.31 -3.36 40.33
N GLN A 35 2.27 -3.63 41.64
CA GLN A 35 2.02 -4.97 42.18
C GLN A 35 0.66 -5.56 41.74
N ASP A 36 -0.37 -4.72 41.55
CA ASP A 36 -1.71 -5.15 41.10
C ASP A 36 -1.73 -5.69 39.65
N TYR A 37 -0.67 -5.41 38.88
CA TYR A 37 -0.52 -5.85 37.49
C TYR A 37 0.37 -7.09 37.36
N VAL A 38 0.85 -7.67 38.47
CA VAL A 38 1.49 -8.99 38.45
C VAL A 38 0.52 -10.03 37.86
N GLY A 39 0.99 -10.80 36.88
CA GLY A 39 0.18 -11.76 36.14
C GLY A 39 -0.66 -11.17 35.00
N ARG A 40 -0.66 -9.84 34.79
CA ARG A 40 -1.43 -9.17 33.73
C ARG A 40 -0.61 -8.84 32.46
N GLY A 41 0.63 -9.31 32.38
CA GLY A 41 1.56 -8.98 31.28
C GLY A 41 1.04 -9.29 29.88
N TRP A 42 0.24 -10.36 29.70
CA TRP A 42 -0.37 -10.66 28.40
C TRP A 42 -1.33 -9.57 27.92
N ARG A 43 -2.19 -9.07 28.82
CA ARG A 43 -3.13 -7.99 28.50
C ARG A 43 -2.37 -6.73 28.10
N MET A 44 -1.36 -6.36 28.87
CA MET A 44 -0.52 -5.20 28.62
C MET A 44 0.20 -5.31 27.26
N LEU A 45 0.76 -6.49 26.96
CA LEU A 45 1.41 -6.76 25.68
C LEU A 45 0.44 -6.58 24.51
N VAL A 46 -0.77 -7.14 24.61
CA VAL A 46 -1.77 -7.07 23.53
C VAL A 46 -2.27 -5.64 23.34
N GLU A 47 -2.48 -4.88 24.41
CA GLU A 47 -2.89 -3.46 24.34
C GLU A 47 -1.80 -2.62 23.64
N CYS A 48 -0.55 -2.69 24.10
CA CYS A 48 0.57 -1.97 23.49
C CYS A 48 0.80 -2.37 22.02
N LEU A 49 0.77 -3.67 21.72
CA LEU A 49 0.97 -4.18 20.36
C LEU A 49 -0.17 -3.77 19.42
N SER A 50 -1.39 -3.62 19.92
CA SER A 50 -2.53 -3.19 19.11
C SER A 50 -2.39 -1.74 18.64
N ALA A 51 -1.86 -0.85 19.49
CA ALA A 51 -1.56 0.53 19.12
C ALA A 51 -0.33 0.63 18.20
N GLY A 52 0.80 0.05 18.60
CA GLY A 52 2.07 0.14 17.86
C GLY A 52 1.99 -0.37 16.42
N ARG A 53 1.21 -1.44 16.21
CA ARG A 53 0.95 -2.04 14.88
C ARG A 53 0.34 -1.05 13.88
N GLY A 54 -0.37 -0.03 14.35
CA GLY A 54 -1.02 0.98 13.52
C GLY A 54 -0.11 2.14 13.09
N ILE A 55 1.13 2.18 13.59
CA ILE A 55 2.00 3.36 13.48
C ILE A 55 3.25 3.05 12.65
N SER A 56 4.19 2.28 13.20
CA SER A 56 5.57 2.18 12.68
C SER A 56 5.64 1.51 11.30
N LEU A 57 5.19 0.24 11.20
CA LEU A 57 5.25 -0.51 9.94
C LEU A 57 4.31 0.03 8.85
N PRO A 58 3.08 0.49 9.16
CA PRO A 58 2.26 1.24 8.21
C PRO A 58 2.94 2.52 7.69
N ALA A 59 3.60 3.29 8.56
CA ALA A 59 4.35 4.47 8.15
C ALA A 59 5.53 4.10 7.24
N LEU A 60 6.28 3.04 7.56
CA LEU A 60 7.33 2.51 6.70
C LEU A 60 6.79 2.10 5.31
N GLY A 61 5.66 1.38 5.27
CA GLY A 61 5.04 0.98 4.02
C GLY A 61 4.64 2.18 3.16
N THR A 62 4.13 3.22 3.81
CA THR A 62 3.79 4.49 3.17
C THR A 62 5.04 5.21 2.65
N ALA A 63 6.09 5.32 3.46
CA ALA A 63 7.36 5.94 3.08
C ALA A 63 7.99 5.26 1.84
N VAL A 64 7.91 3.92 1.76
CA VAL A 64 8.32 3.17 0.55
C VAL A 64 7.49 3.59 -0.66
N GLY A 65 6.18 3.76 -0.51
CA GLY A 65 5.32 4.29 -1.57
C GLY A 65 5.70 5.70 -2.03
N HIS A 66 5.99 6.62 -1.09
CA HIS A 66 6.44 7.99 -1.41
C HIS A 66 7.79 7.99 -2.15
N LEU A 67 8.76 7.20 -1.66
CA LEU A 67 10.07 7.04 -2.28
C LEU A 67 9.97 6.44 -3.69
N ALA A 68 9.20 5.36 -3.84
CA ALA A 68 8.97 4.71 -5.12
C ALA A 68 8.29 5.67 -6.10
N ALA A 69 7.28 6.42 -5.65
CA ALA A 69 6.58 7.40 -6.49
C ALA A 69 7.50 8.52 -6.97
N ARG A 70 8.28 9.12 -6.05
CA ARG A 70 9.21 10.22 -6.36
C ARG A 70 10.27 9.78 -7.37
N THR A 71 10.95 8.68 -7.05
CA THR A 71 12.15 8.24 -7.78
C THR A 71 11.82 7.51 -9.07
N THR A 72 10.81 6.63 -9.09
CA THR A 72 10.47 5.83 -10.27
C THR A 72 9.84 6.68 -11.37
N GLY A 73 8.97 7.63 -11.02
CA GLY A 73 8.42 8.57 -11.99
C GLY A 73 9.49 9.43 -12.65
N ALA A 74 10.41 9.96 -11.84
CA ALA A 74 11.56 10.72 -12.31
C ALA A 74 12.47 9.86 -13.21
N TYR A 75 12.87 8.67 -12.75
CA TYR A 75 13.70 7.76 -13.52
C TYR A 75 13.08 7.38 -14.86
N ALA A 76 11.77 7.13 -14.89
CA ALA A 76 11.06 6.75 -16.11
C ALA A 76 11.03 7.87 -17.16
N ALA A 77 11.01 9.13 -16.72
CA ALA A 77 11.14 10.29 -17.59
C ALA A 77 12.60 10.52 -18.05
N VAL A 78 13.57 10.32 -17.15
CA VAL A 78 15.00 10.59 -17.34
C VAL A 78 15.69 9.53 -18.22
N ARG A 79 15.36 8.25 -18.02
CA ARG A 79 15.97 7.14 -18.75
C ARG A 79 15.39 7.04 -20.16
N LYS A 80 16.25 7.13 -21.18
CA LYS A 80 15.87 6.99 -22.59
C LYS A 80 16.31 5.62 -23.14
N GLN A 81 15.42 4.91 -23.82
CA GLN A 81 15.69 3.69 -24.61
C GLN A 81 14.87 3.72 -25.90
N PHE A 82 15.39 3.11 -26.97
CA PHE A 82 14.75 3.13 -28.30
C PHE A 82 14.34 4.55 -28.77
N GLY A 83 15.12 5.56 -28.40
CA GLY A 83 14.91 6.96 -28.81
C GLY A 83 13.87 7.74 -28.00
N MET A 84 13.31 7.18 -26.91
CA MET A 84 12.35 7.90 -26.06
C MET A 84 12.48 7.56 -24.58
N SER A 85 11.89 8.37 -23.70
CA SER A 85 11.81 8.08 -22.26
C SER A 85 11.09 6.75 -22.01
N ILE A 86 11.61 5.91 -21.12
CA ILE A 86 11.06 4.57 -20.89
C ILE A 86 9.63 4.60 -20.36
N GLY A 87 9.24 5.67 -19.64
CA GLY A 87 7.88 5.85 -19.15
C GLY A 87 6.80 6.03 -20.24
N LYS A 88 7.21 6.20 -21.51
CA LYS A 88 6.29 6.21 -22.65
C LYS A 88 5.90 4.80 -23.14
N PHE A 89 6.60 3.76 -22.70
CA PHE A 89 6.20 2.37 -22.98
C PHE A 89 5.12 1.94 -22.01
N GLU A 90 3.99 1.43 -22.51
CA GLU A 90 2.85 1.04 -21.66
C GLU A 90 3.24 -0.03 -20.63
N GLY A 91 4.10 -0.98 -20.99
CA GLY A 91 4.62 -1.98 -20.04
C GLY A 91 5.46 -1.40 -18.89
N VAL A 92 6.01 -0.20 -19.04
CA VAL A 92 6.69 0.55 -17.96
C VAL A 92 5.68 1.45 -17.23
N ALA A 93 4.72 2.02 -17.95
CA ALA A 93 3.70 2.87 -17.37
C ALA A 93 2.73 2.10 -16.45
N GLU A 94 2.48 0.81 -16.70
CA GLU A 94 1.63 -0.03 -15.85
C GLU A 94 2.13 -0.11 -14.38
N PRO A 95 3.38 -0.54 -14.08
CA PRO A 95 3.90 -0.51 -12.72
C PRO A 95 3.99 0.91 -12.14
N ILE A 96 4.26 1.95 -12.94
CA ILE A 96 4.26 3.34 -12.48
C ILE A 96 2.86 3.79 -12.05
N GLY A 97 1.82 3.43 -12.80
CA GLY A 97 0.44 3.73 -12.47
C GLY A 97 0.01 3.04 -11.18
N ARG A 98 0.47 1.80 -10.98
CA ARG A 98 0.28 1.06 -9.72
C ARG A 98 0.98 1.73 -8.53
N ILE A 99 2.23 2.15 -8.69
CA ILE A 99 2.95 2.94 -7.67
C ILE A 99 2.16 4.19 -7.32
N ALA A 100 1.76 4.99 -8.31
CA ALA A 100 1.06 6.25 -8.05
C ALA A 100 -0.28 6.04 -7.32
N GLY A 101 -1.14 5.16 -7.85
CA GLY A 101 -2.47 4.94 -7.29
C GLY A 101 -2.46 4.29 -5.90
N GLN A 102 -1.56 3.33 -5.67
CA GLN A 102 -1.45 2.68 -4.37
C GLN A 102 -0.69 3.54 -3.34
N THR A 103 0.23 4.42 -3.74
CA THR A 103 0.82 5.41 -2.83
C THR A 103 -0.23 6.39 -2.32
N TYR A 104 -1.17 6.82 -3.16
CA TYR A 104 -2.29 7.66 -2.70
C TYR A 104 -3.13 6.94 -1.64
N MET A 105 -3.41 5.64 -1.86
CA MET A 105 -4.14 4.78 -0.93
C MET A 105 -3.37 4.52 0.37
N LEU A 106 -2.05 4.28 0.31
CA LEU A 106 -1.20 4.11 1.49
C LEU A 106 -1.25 5.36 2.39
N GLU A 107 -1.06 6.54 1.81
CA GLU A 107 -1.06 7.79 2.56
C GLU A 107 -2.45 8.10 3.14
N ALA A 108 -3.52 7.80 2.40
CA ALA A 108 -4.89 7.91 2.91
C ALA A 108 -5.14 6.98 4.10
N ALA A 109 -4.71 5.71 4.01
CA ALA A 109 -4.85 4.75 5.09
C ALA A 109 -3.99 5.10 6.31
N ARG A 110 -2.76 5.60 6.10
CA ARG A 110 -1.84 6.04 7.15
C ARG A 110 -2.49 7.16 7.97
N THR A 111 -2.91 8.23 7.30
CA THR A 111 -3.49 9.41 7.94
C THR A 111 -4.79 9.09 8.68
N LEU A 112 -5.70 8.30 8.08
CA LEU A 112 -6.92 7.88 8.75
C LEU A 112 -6.64 7.05 10.01
N THR A 113 -5.69 6.10 9.92
CA THR A 113 -5.34 5.21 11.04
C THR A 113 -4.70 5.99 12.18
N THR A 114 -3.72 6.86 11.88
CA THR A 114 -3.02 7.63 12.92
C THR A 114 -3.93 8.68 13.54
N THR A 115 -4.80 9.33 12.76
CA THR A 115 -5.78 10.28 13.31
C THR A 115 -6.71 9.61 14.33
N SER A 116 -7.16 8.39 14.05
CA SER A 116 -7.97 7.62 15.01
C SER A 116 -7.20 7.36 16.31
N LEU A 117 -5.91 7.04 16.24
CA LEU A 117 -5.07 6.83 17.42
C LEU A 117 -4.84 8.14 18.19
N ASP A 118 -4.61 9.25 17.49
CA ASP A 118 -4.42 10.58 18.08
C ASP A 118 -5.69 11.07 18.81
N MET A 119 -6.87 10.62 18.37
CA MET A 119 -8.15 10.85 19.05
C MET A 119 -8.31 9.99 20.33
N GLY A 120 -7.34 9.15 20.68
CA GLY A 120 -7.38 8.27 21.85
C GLY A 120 -8.13 6.95 21.64
N GLU A 121 -8.53 6.64 20.40
CA GLU A 121 -9.17 5.36 20.09
C GLU A 121 -8.14 4.21 20.08
N THR A 122 -8.58 3.00 20.38
CA THR A 122 -7.75 1.78 20.30
C THR A 122 -8.26 0.79 19.24
N PRO A 123 -8.19 1.12 17.94
CA PRO A 123 -8.87 0.37 16.89
C PRO A 123 -8.05 -0.86 16.44
N GLY A 124 -7.98 -1.90 17.27
CA GLY A 124 -7.10 -3.06 17.03
C GLY A 124 -7.31 -3.81 15.70
N ILE A 125 -8.51 -3.77 15.11
CA ILE A 125 -8.77 -4.35 13.78
C ILE A 125 -8.21 -3.46 12.67
N VAL A 126 -8.40 -2.14 12.80
CA VAL A 126 -7.89 -1.16 11.84
C VAL A 126 -6.36 -1.19 11.80
N THR A 127 -5.70 -1.26 12.96
CA THR A 127 -4.24 -1.36 13.00
C THR A 127 -3.73 -2.68 12.42
N ALA A 128 -4.46 -3.78 12.58
CA ALA A 128 -4.15 -5.05 11.91
C ALA A 128 -4.30 -4.96 10.38
N ILE A 129 -5.35 -4.30 9.88
CA ILE A 129 -5.56 -4.02 8.45
C ILE A 129 -4.39 -3.18 7.91
N ALA A 130 -4.07 -2.08 8.59
CA ALA A 130 -3.01 -1.16 8.22
C ALA A 130 -1.66 -1.91 8.14
N LYS A 131 -1.28 -2.66 9.17
CA LYS A 131 -0.01 -3.40 9.16
C LYS A 131 0.06 -4.42 8.05
N TYR A 132 -0.97 -5.27 7.90
CA TYR A 132 -0.94 -6.31 6.88
C TYR A 132 -0.95 -5.70 5.47
N HIS A 133 -1.98 -4.94 5.10
CA HIS A 133 -2.14 -4.49 3.73
C HIS A 133 -1.09 -3.47 3.31
N MET A 134 -0.73 -2.52 4.19
CA MET A 134 0.20 -1.46 3.80
C MET A 134 1.62 -1.99 3.62
N THR A 135 2.04 -3.01 4.38
CA THR A 135 3.36 -3.66 4.17
C THR A 135 3.38 -4.59 2.95
N GLU A 136 2.28 -5.27 2.63
CA GLU A 136 2.17 -6.05 1.39
C GLU A 136 2.16 -5.14 0.14
N ILE A 137 1.41 -4.03 0.20
CA ILE A 137 1.42 -3.02 -0.88
C ILE A 137 2.83 -2.45 -1.03
N ALA A 138 3.51 -2.09 0.06
CA ALA A 138 4.88 -1.60 0.00
C ALA A 138 5.85 -2.60 -0.63
N ARG A 139 5.73 -3.90 -0.31
CA ARG A 139 6.52 -4.95 -0.98
C ARG A 139 6.29 -4.94 -2.49
N ARG A 140 5.03 -4.86 -2.92
CA ARG A 140 4.68 -4.83 -4.34
C ARG A 140 5.21 -3.58 -5.04
N LEU A 141 5.01 -2.40 -4.46
CA LEU A 141 5.47 -1.13 -5.05
C LEU A 141 6.98 -1.06 -5.14
N LEU A 142 7.69 -1.62 -4.17
CA LEU A 142 9.14 -1.69 -4.20
C LEU A 142 9.63 -2.65 -5.29
N ASN A 143 8.97 -3.80 -5.49
CA ASN A 143 9.27 -4.68 -6.61
C ASN A 143 9.03 -3.99 -7.96
N ASP A 144 7.89 -3.29 -8.11
CA ASP A 144 7.58 -2.49 -9.31
C ASP A 144 8.68 -1.44 -9.57
N ALA A 145 9.15 -0.76 -8.51
CA ALA A 145 10.25 0.19 -8.62
C ALA A 145 11.56 -0.48 -9.03
N MET A 146 11.89 -1.65 -8.47
CA MET A 146 13.08 -2.43 -8.86
C MET A 146 13.02 -2.83 -10.34
N ASP A 147 11.86 -3.27 -10.82
CA ASP A 147 11.67 -3.70 -12.22
C ASP A 147 11.84 -2.52 -13.20
N VAL A 148 11.27 -1.35 -12.89
CA VAL A 148 11.41 -0.15 -13.73
C VAL A 148 12.86 0.36 -13.77
N HIS A 149 13.58 0.29 -12.64
CA HIS A 149 14.98 0.72 -12.56
C HIS A 149 15.97 -0.35 -13.09
N ALA A 150 15.52 -1.60 -13.19
CA ALA A 150 16.25 -2.75 -13.72
C ALA A 150 17.69 -2.85 -13.15
N GLY A 151 18.69 -2.87 -14.03
CA GLY A 151 20.11 -2.99 -13.65
C GLY A 151 20.56 -1.95 -12.62
N ARG A 152 19.98 -0.73 -12.61
CA ARG A 152 20.34 0.30 -11.63
C ARG A 152 19.92 -0.08 -10.21
N ALA A 153 18.79 -0.75 -10.06
CA ALA A 153 18.22 -1.09 -8.77
C ALA A 153 19.05 -2.16 -8.03
N ILE A 154 19.72 -3.04 -8.78
CA ILE A 154 20.50 -4.16 -8.23
C ILE A 154 21.98 -3.83 -7.97
N GLN A 155 22.48 -2.68 -8.42
CA GLN A 155 23.85 -2.24 -8.12
C GLN A 155 23.84 -1.44 -6.81
N LEU A 156 24.24 -2.07 -5.71
CA LEU A 156 24.34 -1.38 -4.42
C LEU A 156 25.51 -0.40 -4.38
N GLY A 157 25.28 0.78 -3.82
CA GLY A 157 26.26 1.81 -3.57
C GLY A 157 25.60 3.14 -3.18
N PRO A 158 26.38 4.22 -2.97
CA PRO A 158 25.84 5.53 -2.59
C PRO A 158 24.73 6.08 -3.49
N MET A 159 24.73 5.75 -4.79
CA MET A 159 23.73 6.20 -5.75
C MET A 159 22.41 5.40 -5.72
N ASN A 160 22.39 4.28 -4.99
CA ASN A 160 21.24 3.38 -4.93
C ASN A 160 20.31 3.73 -3.76
N TYR A 161 19.11 4.17 -4.09
CA TYR A 161 18.05 4.53 -3.13
C TYR A 161 16.95 3.46 -3.00
N LEU A 162 17.09 2.25 -3.57
CA LEU A 162 16.04 1.21 -3.50
C LEU A 162 16.51 -0.09 -2.82
N GLY A 163 17.76 -0.49 -3.07
CA GLY A 163 18.26 -1.84 -2.75
C GLY A 163 18.18 -2.18 -1.27
N HIS A 164 18.61 -1.29 -0.35
CA HIS A 164 18.50 -1.56 1.08
C HIS A 164 17.05 -1.66 1.58
N HIS A 165 16.13 -0.87 1.01
CA HIS A 165 14.72 -1.00 1.33
C HIS A 165 14.16 -2.35 0.85
N TYR A 166 14.63 -2.83 -0.32
CA TYR A 166 14.23 -4.13 -0.86
C TYR A 166 14.68 -5.26 0.08
N PHE A 167 15.91 -5.21 0.57
CA PHE A 167 16.41 -6.14 1.60
C PHE A 167 15.65 -6.04 2.93
N GLY A 168 15.17 -4.85 3.30
CA GLY A 168 14.41 -4.63 4.55
C GLY A 168 12.97 -5.13 4.54
N MET A 169 12.38 -5.31 3.37
CA MET A 169 10.96 -5.63 3.26
C MET A 169 10.53 -6.94 3.97
N PRO A 170 11.32 -8.03 3.95
CA PRO A 170 11.01 -9.25 4.71
C PRO A 170 10.94 -9.04 6.23
N VAL A 171 11.64 -8.05 6.79
CA VAL A 171 11.54 -7.74 8.22
C VAL A 171 10.16 -7.16 8.52
N ALA A 172 9.73 -6.15 7.76
CA ALA A 172 8.46 -5.44 7.97
C ALA A 172 7.23 -6.34 7.93
N ILE A 173 7.27 -7.41 7.13
CA ILE A 173 6.14 -8.33 6.92
C ILE A 173 6.14 -9.49 7.92
N THR A 174 7.24 -9.68 8.65
CA THR A 174 7.44 -10.77 9.62
C THR A 174 7.28 -10.30 11.07
N VAL A 175 7.83 -9.14 11.43
CA VAL A 175 7.80 -8.63 12.81
C VAL A 175 6.44 -8.03 13.18
N GLU A 176 6.24 -7.76 14.48
CA GLU A 176 4.97 -7.26 15.07
C GLU A 176 3.73 -8.14 14.80
N GLY A 177 3.99 -9.42 14.52
CA GLY A 177 3.01 -10.42 14.12
C GLY A 177 3.08 -10.66 12.62
N ALA A 178 3.50 -11.86 12.22
CA ALA A 178 3.65 -12.22 10.81
C ALA A 178 2.36 -11.93 10.02
N ASN A 179 2.51 -11.43 8.80
CA ASN A 179 1.38 -11.09 7.93
C ASN A 179 0.41 -12.27 7.72
N ILE A 180 0.93 -13.49 7.67
CA ILE A 180 0.13 -14.72 7.58
C ILE A 180 -0.85 -14.84 8.75
N LEU A 181 -0.37 -14.68 9.99
CA LEU A 181 -1.22 -14.77 11.18
C LEU A 181 -2.18 -13.58 11.27
N THR A 182 -1.69 -12.37 10.95
CA THR A 182 -2.49 -11.15 10.98
C THR A 182 -3.70 -11.26 10.04
N ARG A 183 -3.48 -11.69 8.79
CA ARG A 183 -4.55 -11.85 7.80
C ARG A 183 -5.53 -12.97 8.15
N ASN A 184 -5.03 -14.16 8.48
CA ASN A 184 -5.89 -15.34 8.62
C ASN A 184 -6.67 -15.39 9.94
N LEU A 185 -6.06 -14.90 11.03
CA LEU A 185 -6.62 -15.04 12.39
C LEU A 185 -7.13 -13.72 12.98
N MET A 186 -6.42 -12.61 12.78
CA MET A 186 -6.70 -11.38 13.53
C MET A 186 -7.77 -10.52 12.87
N ILE A 187 -7.60 -10.14 11.59
CA ILE A 187 -8.46 -9.15 10.92
C ILE A 187 -9.93 -9.56 11.00
N PHE A 188 -10.28 -10.74 10.49
CA PHE A 188 -11.66 -11.22 10.54
C PHE A 188 -11.97 -11.97 11.83
N GLY A 189 -11.08 -12.84 12.32
CA GLY A 189 -11.38 -13.67 13.50
C GLY A 189 -11.69 -12.86 14.76
N GLN A 190 -10.96 -11.75 14.99
CA GLN A 190 -11.30 -10.81 16.06
C GLN A 190 -12.33 -9.78 15.61
N GLY A 191 -12.31 -9.38 14.34
CA GLY A 191 -13.25 -8.41 13.77
C GLY A 191 -14.70 -8.89 13.78
N ALA A 192 -14.95 -10.17 13.54
CA ALA A 192 -16.28 -10.77 13.57
C ALA A 192 -16.93 -10.67 14.96
N THR A 193 -16.15 -10.73 16.03
CA THR A 193 -16.66 -10.54 17.39
C THR A 193 -16.76 -9.06 17.75
N ARG A 194 -15.74 -8.25 17.43
CA ARG A 194 -15.64 -6.86 17.91
C ARG A 194 -16.39 -5.83 17.06
N CYS A 195 -16.51 -6.05 15.76
CA CYS A 195 -17.16 -5.13 14.84
C CYS A 195 -18.63 -5.49 14.59
N HIS A 196 -19.05 -6.71 14.94
CA HIS A 196 -20.45 -7.11 14.78
C HIS A 196 -21.32 -6.48 15.88
N PRO A 197 -22.46 -5.84 15.54
CA PRO A 197 -23.25 -5.08 16.52
C PRO A 197 -23.78 -5.89 17.71
N TYR A 198 -23.94 -7.21 17.53
CA TYR A 198 -24.60 -8.07 18.51
C TYR A 198 -23.69 -9.14 19.14
N VAL A 199 -22.67 -9.65 18.44
CA VAL A 199 -21.99 -10.90 18.82
C VAL A 199 -21.24 -10.77 20.15
N LEU A 200 -20.54 -9.66 20.39
CA LEU A 200 -19.86 -9.44 21.66
C LEU A 200 -20.85 -9.37 22.84
N GLN A 201 -21.99 -8.71 22.63
CA GLN A 201 -23.04 -8.57 23.65
C GLN A 201 -23.72 -9.92 23.91
N GLU A 202 -23.97 -10.72 22.88
CA GLU A 202 -24.50 -12.07 22.98
C GLU A 202 -23.56 -12.98 23.76
N MET A 203 -22.24 -12.91 23.50
CA MET A 203 -21.24 -13.66 24.27
C MET A 203 -21.17 -13.24 25.74
N ALA A 204 -21.31 -11.94 26.02
CA ALA A 204 -21.33 -11.41 27.38
C ALA A 204 -22.59 -11.89 28.13
N ALA A 205 -23.77 -11.82 27.50
CA ALA A 205 -25.02 -12.30 28.08
C ALA A 205 -24.99 -13.82 28.35
N ALA A 206 -24.42 -14.61 27.42
CA ALA A 206 -24.25 -16.04 27.59
C ALA A 206 -23.25 -16.42 28.70
N SER A 207 -22.40 -15.48 29.13
CA SER A 207 -21.42 -15.67 30.21
C SER A 207 -21.88 -15.05 31.53
N ASP A 208 -23.12 -14.54 31.61
CA ASP A 208 -23.66 -13.92 32.82
C ASP A 208 -23.81 -15.00 33.92
N PRO A 209 -23.28 -14.77 35.15
CA PRO A 209 -23.51 -15.66 36.28
C PRO A 209 -25.01 -15.85 36.63
N ASP A 210 -25.85 -14.85 36.36
CA ASP A 210 -27.30 -14.95 36.46
C ASP A 210 -27.86 -15.55 35.16
N THR A 211 -28.11 -16.86 35.19
CA THR A 211 -28.54 -17.61 34.01
C THR A 211 -29.92 -17.22 33.49
N VAL A 212 -30.82 -16.74 34.35
CA VAL A 212 -32.18 -16.33 33.95
C VAL A 212 -32.11 -14.99 33.23
N LYS A 213 -31.43 -14.02 33.83
CA LYS A 213 -31.23 -12.70 33.21
C LYS A 213 -30.38 -12.80 31.94
N GLY A 214 -29.31 -13.61 31.98
CA GLY A 214 -28.45 -13.86 30.82
C GLY A 214 -29.21 -14.47 29.65
N ALA A 215 -30.14 -15.41 29.89
CA ALA A 215 -30.99 -15.99 28.86
C ALA A 215 -31.95 -14.96 28.25
N GLU A 216 -32.62 -14.14 29.08
CA GLU A 216 -33.51 -13.08 28.59
C GLU A 216 -32.76 -12.02 27.74
N ASP A 217 -31.59 -11.59 28.20
CA ASP A 217 -30.74 -10.64 27.49
C ASP A 217 -30.23 -11.23 26.17
N PHE A 218 -29.83 -12.50 26.18
CA PHE A 218 -29.38 -13.23 25.00
C PHE A 218 -30.50 -13.36 23.95
N ASP A 219 -31.70 -13.82 24.34
CA ASP A 219 -32.83 -13.99 23.43
C ASP A 219 -33.22 -12.66 22.76
N ARG A 220 -33.22 -11.58 23.54
CA ARG A 220 -33.48 -10.23 23.03
C ARG A 220 -32.43 -9.76 22.03
N LEU A 221 -31.15 -10.04 22.27
CA LEU A 221 -30.06 -9.70 21.36
C LEU A 221 -30.12 -10.55 20.09
N LEU A 222 -30.34 -11.86 20.23
CA LEU A 222 -30.47 -12.79 19.12
C LEU A 222 -31.65 -12.40 18.20
N ALA A 223 -32.79 -12.00 18.76
CA ALA A 223 -33.92 -11.52 17.96
C ALA A 223 -33.57 -10.28 17.12
N LYS A 224 -32.78 -9.33 17.69
CA LYS A 224 -32.29 -8.15 16.95
C LYS A 224 -31.27 -8.54 15.88
N HIS A 225 -30.38 -9.49 16.18
CA HIS A 225 -29.40 -10.03 15.24
C HIS A 225 -30.10 -10.71 14.06
N VAL A 226 -31.07 -11.58 14.29
CA VAL A 226 -31.86 -12.22 13.22
C VAL A 226 -32.55 -11.17 12.35
N ARG A 227 -33.17 -10.15 12.95
CA ARG A 227 -33.78 -9.04 12.21
C ARG A 227 -32.76 -8.28 11.37
N PHE A 228 -31.57 -8.03 11.91
CA PHE A 228 -30.47 -7.37 11.20
C PHE A 228 -30.00 -8.20 10.01
N ALA A 229 -29.76 -9.51 10.19
CA ALA A 229 -29.36 -10.43 9.14
C ALA A 229 -30.39 -10.54 8.02
N VAL A 230 -31.68 -10.66 8.37
CA VAL A 230 -32.78 -10.68 7.39
C VAL A 230 -32.87 -9.35 6.64
N GLY A 231 -32.80 -8.22 7.35
CA GLY A 231 -32.84 -6.89 6.75
C GLY A 231 -31.68 -6.63 5.79
N ASN A 232 -30.47 -7.05 6.15
CA ASN A 232 -29.30 -6.96 5.27
C ASN A 232 -29.43 -7.89 4.08
N SER A 233 -29.94 -9.11 4.25
CA SER A 233 -30.15 -10.05 3.14
C SER A 233 -31.14 -9.51 2.11
N ALA A 234 -32.28 -8.99 2.55
CA ALA A 234 -33.28 -8.38 1.66
C ALA A 234 -32.73 -7.15 0.92
N LYS A 235 -32.06 -6.24 1.64
CA LYS A 235 -31.44 -5.05 1.02
C LYS A 235 -30.29 -5.41 0.09
N SER A 236 -29.48 -6.40 0.44
CA SER A 236 -28.38 -6.86 -0.39
C SER A 236 -28.90 -7.45 -1.71
N PHE A 237 -29.96 -8.26 -1.65
CA PHE A 237 -30.63 -8.80 -2.84
C PHE A 237 -31.16 -7.68 -3.76
N LEU A 238 -31.88 -6.69 -3.20
CA LEU A 238 -32.35 -5.53 -3.96
C LEU A 238 -31.19 -4.72 -4.58
N ASN A 239 -30.13 -4.51 -3.80
CA ASN A 239 -28.92 -3.81 -4.25
C ASN A 239 -28.19 -4.57 -5.35
N ALA A 240 -28.27 -5.89 -5.33
CA ALA A 240 -27.63 -6.74 -6.32
C ALA A 240 -28.34 -6.68 -7.67
N PHE A 241 -29.69 -6.68 -7.67
CA PHE A 241 -30.50 -6.49 -8.87
C PHE A 241 -30.38 -5.08 -9.45
N THR A 242 -30.41 -4.05 -8.60
CA THR A 242 -30.37 -2.64 -9.04
C THR A 242 -28.95 -2.13 -9.29
N ARG A 243 -27.93 -2.99 -9.11
CA ARG A 243 -26.50 -2.59 -9.08
C ARG A 243 -26.23 -1.39 -8.17
N SER A 244 -27.02 -1.26 -7.10
CA SER A 244 -26.94 -0.18 -6.11
C SER A 244 -27.12 1.23 -6.66
N ARG A 245 -27.78 1.38 -7.81
CA ARG A 245 -28.10 2.71 -8.38
C ARG A 245 -28.95 3.58 -7.45
N PHE A 246 -29.77 2.96 -6.59
CA PHE A 246 -30.66 3.63 -5.64
C PHE A 246 -30.11 3.71 -4.21
N ASN A 247 -28.87 3.28 -3.96
CA ASN A 247 -28.27 3.50 -2.65
C ASN A 247 -28.06 5.00 -2.40
N CYS A 248 -28.24 5.46 -1.16
CA CYS A 248 -27.85 6.80 -0.78
C CYS A 248 -26.32 6.95 -0.81
N ALA A 249 -25.84 8.12 -1.20
CA ALA A 249 -24.46 8.55 -1.03
C ALA A 249 -24.45 9.77 -0.09
N PRO A 250 -23.49 9.90 0.83
CA PRO A 250 -23.37 11.07 1.70
C PRO A 250 -22.92 12.33 0.93
N VAL A 251 -22.47 12.16 -0.31
CA VAL A 251 -21.98 13.22 -1.19
C VAL A 251 -22.68 13.16 -2.56
N SER A 252 -22.66 14.29 -3.26
CA SER A 252 -23.00 14.42 -4.68
C SER A 252 -21.73 14.46 -5.53
N GLY A 253 -21.86 14.34 -6.85
CA GLY A 253 -20.72 14.44 -7.80
C GLY A 253 -20.05 13.10 -8.14
N GLU A 254 -18.79 13.19 -8.59
CA GLU A 254 -18.07 12.10 -9.27
C GLU A 254 -17.77 10.90 -8.36
N THR A 255 -17.61 11.12 -7.06
CA THR A 255 -17.35 10.05 -6.08
C THR A 255 -18.62 9.42 -5.51
N ALA A 256 -19.82 9.97 -5.77
CA ALA A 256 -21.08 9.44 -5.22
C ALA A 256 -21.33 7.97 -5.63
N GLY A 257 -20.89 7.60 -6.84
CA GLY A 257 -20.94 6.21 -7.33
C GLY A 257 -20.13 5.26 -6.45
N HIS A 258 -18.93 5.68 -6.03
CA HIS A 258 -18.05 4.90 -5.18
C HIS A 258 -18.69 4.61 -3.82
N TYR A 259 -19.22 5.63 -3.14
CA TYR A 259 -19.92 5.44 -1.86
C TYR A 259 -21.09 4.44 -1.95
N ARG A 260 -21.87 4.48 -3.04
CA ARG A 260 -22.97 3.52 -3.25
C ARG A 260 -22.46 2.08 -3.40
N GLN A 261 -21.33 1.89 -4.08
CA GLN A 261 -20.72 0.57 -4.27
C GLN A 261 -20.04 0.06 -2.99
N LEU A 262 -19.36 0.92 -2.23
CA LEU A 262 -18.85 0.55 -0.90
C LEU A 262 -19.99 0.11 0.02
N GLY A 263 -21.11 0.84 0.02
CA GLY A 263 -22.32 0.45 0.76
C GLY A 263 -22.93 -0.88 0.29
N ARG A 264 -22.75 -1.26 -0.98
CA ARG A 264 -23.14 -2.58 -1.48
C ARG A 264 -22.23 -3.67 -0.94
N MET A 265 -20.91 -3.49 -1.08
CA MET A 265 -19.91 -4.46 -0.64
C MET A 265 -19.95 -4.67 0.87
N SER A 266 -20.15 -3.60 1.65
CA SER A 266 -20.34 -3.68 3.10
C SER A 266 -21.54 -4.52 3.51
N ARG A 267 -22.69 -4.36 2.83
CA ARG A 267 -23.88 -5.20 3.09
C ARG A 267 -23.67 -6.64 2.66
N ALA A 268 -23.01 -6.86 1.52
CA ALA A 268 -22.66 -8.20 1.07
C ALA A 268 -21.72 -8.91 2.07
N LEU A 269 -20.76 -8.17 2.66
CA LEU A 269 -19.87 -8.67 3.69
C LEU A 269 -20.63 -9.03 4.96
N ALA A 270 -21.56 -8.19 5.41
CA ALA A 270 -22.39 -8.47 6.58
C ALA A 270 -23.17 -9.78 6.40
N VAL A 271 -23.87 -9.95 5.27
CA VAL A 271 -24.61 -11.20 4.97
C VAL A 271 -23.66 -12.41 4.88
N ALA A 272 -22.52 -12.27 4.20
CA ALA A 272 -21.56 -13.37 4.09
C ALA A 272 -20.96 -13.75 5.45
N ALA A 273 -20.69 -12.78 6.32
CA ALA A 273 -20.20 -12.99 7.68
C ALA A 273 -21.25 -13.69 8.55
N ASP A 274 -22.49 -13.22 8.56
CA ASP A 274 -23.60 -13.79 9.34
C ASP A 274 -23.85 -15.26 8.92
N VAL A 275 -23.93 -15.52 7.61
CA VAL A 275 -24.10 -16.88 7.09
C VAL A 275 -22.89 -17.76 7.43
N SER A 276 -21.66 -17.22 7.40
CA SER A 276 -20.46 -17.95 7.79
C SER A 276 -20.46 -18.32 9.27
N MET A 277 -20.81 -17.38 10.15
CA MET A 277 -20.93 -17.62 11.59
C MET A 277 -22.05 -18.62 11.90
N LEU A 278 -23.21 -18.49 11.26
CA LEU A 278 -24.34 -19.40 11.44
C LEU A 278 -24.02 -20.83 11.00
N THR A 279 -23.36 -20.99 9.85
CA THR A 279 -23.16 -22.31 9.24
C THR A 279 -21.93 -23.04 9.78
N LEU A 280 -20.90 -22.32 10.20
CA LEU A 280 -19.63 -22.89 10.65
C LEU A 280 -19.40 -22.73 12.16
N GLY A 281 -20.07 -21.78 12.82
CA GLY A 281 -19.91 -21.51 14.25
C GLY A 281 -18.44 -21.33 14.64
N GLY A 282 -18.02 -21.99 15.73
CA GLY A 282 -16.62 -21.98 16.18
C GLY A 282 -15.61 -22.58 15.18
N ALA A 283 -16.07 -23.38 14.21
CA ALA A 283 -15.18 -23.93 13.19
C ALA A 283 -14.70 -22.86 12.20
N LEU A 284 -15.35 -21.69 12.12
CA LEU A 284 -14.93 -20.58 11.27
C LEU A 284 -13.48 -20.15 11.55
N LYS A 285 -13.06 -20.18 12.83
CA LYS A 285 -11.67 -19.89 13.22
C LYS A 285 -10.66 -20.92 12.70
N ARG A 286 -11.09 -22.15 12.43
CA ARG A 286 -10.26 -23.22 11.84
C ARG A 286 -10.22 -23.15 10.32
N HIS A 287 -11.20 -22.50 9.69
CA HIS A 287 -11.22 -22.24 8.25
C HIS A 287 -10.48 -20.94 7.91
N GLU A 288 -9.20 -20.92 8.21
CA GLU A 288 -8.31 -19.75 8.11
C GLU A 288 -8.38 -19.05 6.74
N MET A 289 -8.39 -19.81 5.64
CA MET A 289 -8.48 -19.24 4.29
C MET A 289 -9.82 -18.56 4.00
N LEU A 290 -10.92 -19.04 4.59
CA LEU A 290 -12.24 -18.40 4.45
C LEU A 290 -12.30 -17.12 5.28
N SER A 291 -11.81 -17.20 6.52
CA SER A 291 -11.65 -16.07 7.45
C SER A 291 -10.79 -14.96 6.83
N ALA A 292 -9.64 -15.31 6.24
CA ALA A 292 -8.77 -14.37 5.53
C ALA A 292 -9.49 -13.63 4.41
N ARG A 293 -10.26 -14.32 3.55
CA ARG A 293 -10.98 -13.65 2.45
C ARG A 293 -12.08 -12.71 2.96
N LEU A 294 -12.79 -13.07 4.02
CA LEU A 294 -13.74 -12.15 4.67
C LEU A 294 -13.02 -10.92 5.25
N GLY A 295 -11.82 -11.15 5.81
CA GLY A 295 -10.92 -10.09 6.26
C GLY A 295 -10.46 -9.19 5.13
N ASP A 296 -10.07 -9.74 3.98
CA ASP A 296 -9.64 -8.96 2.82
C ASP A 296 -10.76 -8.04 2.31
N VAL A 297 -12.01 -8.51 2.27
CA VAL A 297 -13.16 -7.64 1.93
C VAL A 297 -13.29 -6.48 2.91
N LEU A 298 -13.21 -6.75 4.22
CA LEU A 298 -13.26 -5.71 5.25
C LEU A 298 -12.11 -4.70 5.10
N SER A 299 -10.91 -5.20 4.85
CA SER A 299 -9.73 -4.38 4.65
C SER A 299 -9.85 -3.46 3.45
N HIS A 300 -10.29 -3.96 2.30
CA HIS A 300 -10.44 -3.15 1.10
C HIS A 300 -11.60 -2.14 1.20
N LEU A 301 -12.64 -2.45 1.98
CA LEU A 301 -13.65 -1.45 2.36
C LEU A 301 -13.03 -0.32 3.19
N TYR A 302 -12.16 -0.63 4.15
CA TYR A 302 -11.45 0.36 4.95
C TYR A 302 -10.51 1.23 4.09
N LEU A 303 -9.68 0.61 3.26
CA LEU A 303 -8.73 1.32 2.38
C LEU A 303 -9.45 2.23 1.38
N ALA A 304 -10.54 1.77 0.76
CA ALA A 304 -11.34 2.59 -0.14
C ALA A 304 -12.02 3.75 0.59
N SER A 305 -12.49 3.53 1.82
CA SER A 305 -13.07 4.58 2.66
C SER A 305 -12.03 5.63 3.03
N ALA A 306 -10.79 5.21 3.31
CA ALA A 306 -9.67 6.13 3.57
C ALA A 306 -9.36 7.01 2.35
N VAL A 307 -9.29 6.43 1.15
CA VAL A 307 -9.08 7.16 -0.12
C VAL A 307 -10.14 8.24 -0.33
N LEU A 308 -11.42 7.88 -0.13
CA LEU A 308 -12.53 8.83 -0.25
C LEU A 308 -12.48 9.90 0.84
N LYS A 309 -12.18 9.53 2.09
CA LYS A 309 -12.07 10.48 3.22
C LYS A 309 -10.96 11.49 2.98
N ARG A 310 -9.78 11.05 2.55
CA ARG A 310 -8.66 11.92 2.21
C ARG A 310 -9.04 12.92 1.12
N TYR A 311 -9.69 12.45 0.06
CA TYR A 311 -10.13 13.31 -1.04
C TYR A 311 -11.12 14.39 -0.58
N GLU A 312 -12.04 14.03 0.32
CA GLU A 312 -12.97 14.99 0.94
C GLU A 312 -12.24 16.01 1.82
N ASP A 313 -11.31 15.56 2.68
CA ASP A 313 -10.58 16.41 3.62
C ASP A 313 -9.61 17.37 2.94
N GLU A 314 -9.02 16.96 1.82
CA GLU A 314 -8.12 17.78 1.00
C GLU A 314 -8.88 18.73 0.04
N GLY A 315 -10.22 18.80 0.14
CA GLY A 315 -11.03 19.78 -0.59
C GLY A 315 -11.43 19.36 -2.01
N ARG A 316 -11.46 18.04 -2.29
CA ARG A 316 -11.91 17.45 -3.57
C ARG A 316 -11.15 17.97 -4.79
N LEU A 317 -9.82 17.99 -4.71
CA LEU A 317 -8.95 18.49 -5.78
C LEU A 317 -9.17 17.70 -7.09
N ALA A 318 -9.66 18.36 -8.14
CA ALA A 318 -10.03 17.70 -9.40
C ALA A 318 -8.87 16.91 -10.02
N GLU A 319 -7.64 17.39 -9.86
CA GLU A 319 -6.43 16.71 -10.35
C GLU A 319 -6.23 15.33 -9.70
N ASP A 320 -6.63 15.12 -8.45
CA ASP A 320 -6.47 13.85 -7.71
C ASP A 320 -7.54 12.81 -8.02
N LEU A 321 -8.58 13.19 -8.74
CA LEU A 321 -9.69 12.28 -9.07
C LEU A 321 -9.25 10.99 -9.79
N PRO A 322 -8.28 10.98 -10.74
CA PRO A 322 -7.75 9.74 -11.31
C PRO A 322 -7.12 8.81 -10.26
N LEU A 323 -6.37 9.35 -9.30
CA LEU A 323 -5.77 8.57 -8.21
C LEU A 323 -6.85 7.98 -7.30
N VAL A 324 -7.89 8.76 -6.98
CA VAL A 324 -9.05 8.33 -6.21
C VAL A 324 -9.81 7.21 -6.93
N ASN A 325 -10.11 7.41 -8.21
CA ASN A 325 -10.78 6.41 -9.04
C ASN A 325 -9.97 5.12 -9.10
N TYR A 326 -8.65 5.20 -9.29
CA TYR A 326 -7.77 4.04 -9.30
C TYR A 326 -7.82 3.29 -7.97
N GLY A 327 -7.61 3.99 -6.84
CA GLY A 327 -7.58 3.38 -5.51
C GLY A 327 -8.90 2.69 -5.14
N VAL A 328 -10.04 3.34 -5.42
CA VAL A 328 -11.35 2.76 -5.12
C VAL A 328 -11.69 1.59 -6.07
N GLN A 329 -11.44 1.72 -7.38
CA GLN A 329 -11.68 0.62 -8.31
C GLN A 329 -10.81 -0.59 -7.99
N TYR A 330 -9.53 -0.38 -7.63
CA TYR A 330 -8.65 -1.43 -7.16
C TYR A 330 -9.23 -2.15 -5.93
N CYS A 331 -9.66 -1.40 -4.91
CA CYS A 331 -10.24 -2.01 -3.71
C CYS A 331 -11.54 -2.77 -3.99
N LEU A 332 -12.45 -2.21 -4.80
CA LEU A 332 -13.69 -2.89 -5.17
C LEU A 332 -13.45 -4.17 -5.97
N HIS A 333 -12.44 -4.17 -6.85
CA HIS A 333 -12.00 -5.35 -7.57
C HIS A 333 -11.46 -6.42 -6.61
N GLN A 334 -10.59 -6.05 -5.67
CA GLN A 334 -10.09 -6.98 -4.65
C GLN A 334 -11.20 -7.55 -3.75
N CYS A 335 -12.21 -6.73 -3.39
CA CYS A 335 -13.40 -7.24 -2.70
C CYS A 335 -14.12 -8.31 -3.54
N ALA A 336 -14.28 -8.08 -4.85
CA ALA A 336 -14.94 -9.04 -5.74
C ALA A 336 -14.15 -10.34 -5.87
N GLU A 337 -12.82 -10.29 -6.00
CA GLU A 337 -11.96 -11.50 -6.01
C GLU A 337 -12.08 -12.28 -4.69
N ALA A 338 -12.08 -11.58 -3.56
CA ALA A 338 -12.23 -12.21 -2.26
C ALA A 338 -13.62 -12.87 -2.09
N PHE A 339 -14.69 -12.19 -2.51
CA PHE A 339 -16.04 -12.76 -2.53
C PHE A 339 -16.15 -13.98 -3.44
N ASP A 340 -15.58 -13.92 -4.65
CA ASP A 340 -15.57 -15.07 -5.55
C ASP A 340 -14.89 -16.28 -4.91
N GLY A 341 -13.74 -16.04 -4.27
CA GLY A 341 -13.02 -17.03 -3.49
C GLY A 341 -13.82 -17.59 -2.31
N ILE A 342 -14.58 -16.76 -1.59
CA ILE A 342 -15.49 -17.18 -0.51
C ILE A 342 -16.56 -18.12 -1.06
N PHE A 343 -17.24 -17.74 -2.13
CA PHE A 343 -18.36 -18.51 -2.67
C PHE A 343 -17.91 -19.81 -3.34
N ALA A 344 -16.78 -19.80 -4.03
CA ALA A 344 -16.21 -20.98 -4.67
C ALA A 344 -15.69 -22.01 -3.66
N ASN A 345 -15.13 -21.56 -2.53
CA ASN A 345 -14.45 -22.42 -1.56
C ASN A 345 -15.22 -22.56 -0.24
N PHE A 346 -16.51 -22.22 -0.23
CA PHE A 346 -17.31 -22.38 0.98
C PHE A 346 -17.42 -23.86 1.37
N PRO A 347 -17.16 -24.26 2.63
CA PRO A 347 -17.11 -25.68 3.03
C PRO A 347 -18.36 -26.48 2.66
N ARG A 348 -19.53 -25.85 2.75
CA ARG A 348 -20.80 -26.37 2.24
C ARG A 348 -21.11 -25.75 0.87
N LYS A 349 -20.91 -26.51 -0.21
CA LYS A 349 -21.08 -26.01 -1.60
C LYS A 349 -22.43 -25.34 -1.85
N GLY A 350 -23.53 -25.89 -1.33
CA GLY A 350 -24.86 -25.31 -1.48
C GLY A 350 -24.99 -23.91 -0.86
N VAL A 351 -24.31 -23.65 0.27
CA VAL A 351 -24.29 -22.33 0.91
C VAL A 351 -23.53 -21.32 0.05
N GLY A 352 -22.37 -21.70 -0.48
CA GLY A 352 -21.59 -20.83 -1.37
C GLY A 352 -22.34 -20.43 -2.65
N LEU A 353 -23.04 -21.38 -3.28
CA LEU A 353 -23.90 -21.10 -4.45
C LEU A 353 -25.07 -20.18 -4.11
N THR A 354 -25.70 -20.41 -2.95
CA THR A 354 -26.81 -19.57 -2.47
C THR A 354 -26.34 -18.14 -2.20
N LEU A 355 -25.20 -17.97 -1.51
CA LEU A 355 -24.60 -16.66 -1.27
C LEU A 355 -24.25 -15.93 -2.57
N ARG A 356 -23.63 -16.61 -3.53
CA ARG A 356 -23.32 -16.01 -4.85
C ARG A 356 -24.60 -15.52 -5.54
N SER A 357 -25.63 -16.35 -5.55
CA SER A 357 -26.91 -16.04 -6.21
C SER A 357 -27.65 -14.90 -5.50
N LEU A 358 -27.61 -14.85 -4.18
CA LEU A 358 -28.25 -13.82 -3.36
C LEU A 358 -27.55 -12.46 -3.50
N LEU A 359 -26.21 -12.45 -3.43
CA LEU A 359 -25.41 -11.22 -3.33
C LEU A 359 -25.02 -10.66 -4.71
N PHE A 360 -24.90 -11.53 -5.72
CA PHE A 360 -24.46 -11.19 -7.07
C PHE A 360 -25.21 -12.02 -8.15
N PRO A 361 -26.55 -11.95 -8.23
CA PRO A 361 -27.35 -12.75 -9.18
C PRO A 361 -27.02 -12.41 -10.64
N LEU A 362 -26.65 -11.17 -10.93
CA LEU A 362 -26.26 -10.70 -12.25
C LEU A 362 -24.76 -10.85 -12.52
N GLY A 363 -23.99 -11.45 -11.60
CA GLY A 363 -22.53 -11.53 -11.66
C GLY A 363 -21.80 -10.38 -10.94
N MET A 364 -20.51 -10.59 -10.69
CA MET A 364 -19.60 -9.63 -10.06
C MET A 364 -18.90 -8.78 -11.13
N HIS A 365 -19.43 -7.59 -11.39
CA HIS A 365 -18.93 -6.67 -12.42
C HIS A 365 -18.04 -5.58 -11.82
N TYR A 366 -16.93 -5.98 -11.21
CA TYR A 366 -15.92 -5.07 -10.65
C TYR A 366 -14.58 -5.32 -11.34
N ALA A 367 -14.38 -4.63 -12.46
CA ALA A 367 -13.13 -4.69 -13.22
C ALA A 367 -11.99 -4.00 -12.44
N ALA A 368 -10.77 -4.48 -12.65
CA ALA A 368 -9.56 -3.78 -12.25
C ALA A 368 -9.48 -2.40 -12.95
N PRO A 369 -8.68 -1.44 -12.42
CA PRO A 369 -8.39 -0.20 -13.12
C PRO A 369 -7.94 -0.46 -14.55
N ASN A 370 -8.58 0.19 -15.52
CA ASN A 370 -8.27 -0.02 -16.93
C ASN A 370 -6.97 0.70 -17.34
N ASP A 371 -6.50 0.39 -18.56
CA ASP A 371 -5.23 0.93 -19.08
C ASP A 371 -5.27 2.45 -19.18
N THR A 372 -6.37 3.05 -19.64
CA THR A 372 -6.51 4.51 -19.75
C THR A 372 -6.34 5.20 -18.40
N LEU A 373 -6.98 4.69 -17.35
CA LEU A 373 -6.85 5.22 -16.00
C LEU A 373 -5.44 5.00 -15.45
N THR A 374 -4.87 3.82 -15.70
CA THR A 374 -3.50 3.48 -15.28
C THR A 374 -2.47 4.40 -15.92
N LEU A 375 -2.58 4.69 -17.22
CA LEU A 375 -1.72 5.63 -17.93
C LEU A 375 -1.90 7.07 -17.43
N ALA A 376 -3.13 7.50 -17.16
CA ALA A 376 -3.41 8.83 -16.61
C ALA A 376 -2.76 9.01 -15.23
N VAL A 377 -2.89 8.01 -14.37
CA VAL A 377 -2.29 7.98 -13.04
C VAL A 377 -0.76 7.92 -13.11
N ALA A 378 -0.19 7.11 -14.00
CA ALA A 378 1.25 7.02 -14.21
C ALA A 378 1.88 8.35 -14.65
N LYS A 379 1.18 9.09 -15.52
CA LYS A 379 1.61 10.41 -16.01
C LYS A 379 1.85 11.40 -14.87
N THR A 380 1.07 11.31 -13.79
CA THR A 380 1.22 12.15 -12.59
C THR A 380 2.65 12.14 -12.05
N LEU A 381 3.32 10.98 -12.05
CA LEU A 381 4.68 10.86 -11.50
C LEU A 381 5.77 11.31 -12.47
N MET A 382 5.45 11.38 -13.77
CA MET A 382 6.40 11.68 -14.85
C MET A 382 6.37 13.14 -15.30
N VAL A 383 5.55 13.98 -14.65
CA VAL A 383 5.44 15.41 -14.94
C VAL A 383 5.62 16.18 -13.63
N PRO A 384 6.53 17.17 -13.57
CA PRO A 384 6.63 18.06 -12.41
C PRO A 384 5.30 18.80 -12.18
N GLY A 385 4.90 18.95 -10.93
CA GLY A 385 3.68 19.66 -10.59
C GLY A 385 3.18 19.39 -9.18
N ALA A 386 2.28 20.24 -8.72
CA ALA A 386 1.74 20.21 -7.36
C ALA A 386 1.14 18.85 -6.98
N GLN A 387 0.46 18.18 -7.92
CA GLN A 387 -0.09 16.86 -7.69
C GLN A 387 0.98 15.82 -7.31
N ARG A 388 2.08 15.76 -8.07
CA ARG A 388 3.21 14.86 -7.79
C ARG A 388 3.84 15.19 -6.45
N ASP A 389 4.05 16.48 -6.18
CA ASP A 389 4.68 16.95 -4.95
C ASP A 389 3.83 16.62 -3.71
N ARG A 390 2.51 16.80 -3.76
CA ARG A 390 1.61 16.37 -2.68
C ARG A 390 1.60 14.85 -2.47
N LEU A 391 1.62 14.07 -3.56
CA LEU A 391 1.60 12.61 -3.48
C LEU A 391 2.84 12.04 -2.80
N SER A 392 4.01 12.67 -2.97
CA SER A 392 5.30 12.19 -2.46
C SER A 392 5.94 13.14 -1.43
N HIS A 393 5.17 13.97 -0.74
CA HIS A 393 5.68 15.08 0.08
C HIS A 393 6.55 14.63 1.27
N LEU A 394 6.45 13.38 1.71
CA LEU A 394 7.28 12.81 2.79
C LEU A 394 8.56 12.14 2.27
N CYS A 395 8.76 12.07 0.95
CA CYS A 395 10.02 11.63 0.38
C CYS A 395 11.07 12.72 0.56
N TYR A 396 12.10 12.45 1.35
CA TYR A 396 13.25 13.35 1.46
C TYR A 396 13.99 13.44 0.11
N VAL A 397 14.26 14.68 -0.32
CA VAL A 397 15.06 15.00 -1.51
C VAL A 397 16.21 15.89 -1.05
N GLY A 398 17.43 15.37 -1.07
CA GLY A 398 18.57 16.10 -0.52
C GLY A 398 19.09 17.20 -1.46
N GLU A 399 19.44 18.34 -0.86
CA GLU A 399 20.06 19.47 -1.57
C GLU A 399 21.52 19.19 -1.95
N ALA A 400 22.19 18.30 -1.21
CA ALA A 400 23.58 17.94 -1.47
C ALA A 400 23.76 17.38 -2.90
N ALA A 401 24.86 17.76 -3.53
CA ALA A 401 25.20 17.31 -4.88
C ALA A 401 25.33 15.77 -4.98
N SER A 402 25.66 15.11 -3.86
CA SER A 402 25.82 13.66 -3.73
C SER A 402 24.55 12.92 -3.30
N ASP A 403 23.46 13.60 -2.97
CA ASP A 403 22.22 12.93 -2.56
C ASP A 403 21.60 12.17 -3.75
N PRO A 404 21.38 10.85 -3.66
CA PRO A 404 21.01 10.04 -4.81
C PRO A 404 19.59 10.33 -5.31
N VAL A 405 18.68 10.72 -4.43
CA VAL A 405 17.32 11.13 -4.80
C VAL A 405 17.35 12.53 -5.41
N GLY A 406 18.11 13.45 -4.81
CA GLY A 406 18.34 14.80 -5.32
C GLY A 406 18.97 14.84 -6.71
N ILE A 407 19.94 13.97 -7.00
CA ILE A 407 20.52 13.85 -8.35
C ILE A 407 19.45 13.45 -9.37
N MET A 408 18.61 12.46 -9.03
CA MET A 408 17.52 12.02 -9.91
C MET A 408 16.50 13.14 -10.14
N GLU A 409 16.13 13.86 -9.08
CA GLU A 409 15.15 14.95 -9.14
C GLU A 409 15.67 16.12 -9.98
N ARG A 410 16.93 16.55 -9.78
CA ARG A 410 17.55 17.62 -10.58
C ARG A 410 17.59 17.27 -12.06
N ALA A 411 17.94 16.02 -12.40
CA ALA A 411 17.92 15.55 -13.78
C ALA A 411 16.51 15.54 -14.37
N PHE A 412 15.51 15.15 -13.57
CA PHE A 412 14.11 15.13 -13.98
C PHE A 412 13.58 16.53 -14.30
N ILE A 413 13.80 17.50 -13.42
CA ILE A 413 13.40 18.90 -13.64
C ILE A 413 14.13 19.48 -14.86
N ALA A 414 15.46 19.33 -14.94
CA ALA A 414 16.24 19.85 -16.05
C ALA A 414 15.79 19.29 -17.42
N LEU A 415 15.43 18.01 -17.49
CA LEU A 415 14.88 17.41 -18.71
C LEU A 415 13.47 17.88 -19.04
N HIS A 416 12.65 18.17 -18.04
CA HIS A 416 11.33 18.74 -18.27
C HIS A 416 11.43 20.13 -18.88
N ASP A 417 12.33 20.97 -18.35
CA ASP A 417 12.51 22.37 -18.77
C ASP A 417 13.03 22.51 -20.20
N VAL A 418 13.74 21.51 -20.71
CA VAL A 418 14.29 21.52 -22.09
C VAL A 418 13.39 20.80 -23.11
N LYS A 419 12.24 20.26 -22.71
CA LYS A 419 11.38 19.43 -23.57
C LYS A 419 10.93 20.13 -24.86
N GLU A 420 10.60 21.42 -24.78
CA GLU A 420 10.23 22.21 -25.95
C GLU A 420 11.42 22.37 -26.91
N ILE A 421 12.61 22.60 -26.36
CA ILE A 421 13.85 22.74 -27.12
C ILE A 421 14.23 21.40 -27.78
N GLU A 422 14.09 20.28 -27.07
CA GLU A 422 14.28 18.94 -27.65
C GLU A 422 13.31 18.67 -28.81
N THR A 423 12.07 19.17 -28.72
CA THR A 423 11.08 19.03 -29.79
C THR A 423 11.48 19.85 -31.02
N LYS A 424 11.92 21.10 -30.84
CA LYS A 424 12.48 21.94 -31.92
C LYS A 424 13.65 21.24 -32.63
N LEU A 425 14.59 20.68 -31.86
CA LEU A 425 15.73 19.94 -32.41
C LEU A 425 15.29 18.67 -33.17
N ALA A 426 14.32 17.92 -32.64
CA ALA A 426 13.79 16.73 -33.30
C ALA A 426 13.12 17.07 -34.65
N GLU A 427 12.38 18.17 -34.72
CA GLU A 427 11.77 18.67 -35.95
C GLU A 427 12.81 19.13 -36.96
N ALA A 428 13.84 19.88 -36.53
CA ALA A 428 14.95 20.28 -37.38
C ALA A 428 15.70 19.08 -37.99
N ILE A 429 15.96 18.03 -37.18
CA ILE A 429 16.54 16.78 -37.66
C ILE A 429 15.62 16.12 -38.69
N LYS A 430 14.29 16.16 -38.49
CA LYS A 430 13.31 15.60 -39.43
C LYS A 430 13.25 16.39 -40.74
N ARG A 431 13.44 17.71 -40.70
CA ARG A 431 13.52 18.59 -41.87
C ARG A 431 14.85 18.46 -42.63
N GLY A 432 15.84 17.79 -42.05
CA GLY A 432 17.16 17.59 -42.65
C GLY A 432 18.15 18.74 -42.40
N GLU A 433 17.78 19.72 -41.56
CA GLU A 433 18.63 20.86 -41.18
C GLU A 433 19.81 20.44 -40.28
N ILE A 434 19.63 19.35 -39.51
CA ILE A 434 20.64 18.80 -38.62
C ILE A 434 20.86 17.31 -38.94
N PRO A 435 22.10 16.85 -39.16
CA PRO A 435 22.37 15.44 -39.39
C PRO A 435 21.95 14.55 -38.20
N ARG A 436 21.34 13.40 -38.47
CA ARG A 436 20.81 12.52 -37.40
C ARG A 436 21.89 11.81 -36.60
N LYS A 437 23.01 11.43 -37.25
CA LYS A 437 24.07 10.54 -36.73
C LYS A 437 25.32 11.28 -36.19
N VAL A 438 25.15 12.50 -35.68
CA VAL A 438 26.22 13.25 -35.00
C VAL A 438 26.00 13.29 -33.49
N SER A 439 27.06 13.62 -32.75
CA SER A 439 27.02 13.73 -31.27
C SER A 439 26.07 14.86 -30.83
N LEU A 440 25.60 14.84 -29.57
CA LEU A 440 24.72 15.90 -29.07
C LEU A 440 25.41 17.28 -29.15
N THR A 441 26.70 17.35 -28.80
CA THR A 441 27.49 18.58 -28.86
C THR A 441 27.54 19.16 -30.27
N GLU A 442 27.81 18.31 -31.28
CA GLU A 442 27.81 18.73 -32.68
C GLU A 442 26.41 19.14 -33.16
N LYS A 443 25.35 18.45 -32.72
CA LYS A 443 23.96 18.85 -33.03
C LYS A 443 23.66 20.24 -32.51
N LEU A 444 24.08 20.55 -31.29
CA LEU A 444 23.86 21.86 -30.68
C LEU A 444 24.67 22.95 -31.40
N GLN A 445 25.92 22.68 -31.78
CA GLN A 445 26.73 23.63 -32.56
C GLN A 445 26.11 23.94 -33.93
N ILE A 446 25.60 22.92 -34.64
CA ILE A 446 24.90 23.11 -35.92
C ILE A 446 23.58 23.85 -35.70
N ALA A 447 22.82 23.50 -34.65
CA ALA A 447 21.56 24.17 -34.35
C ALA A 447 21.78 25.65 -34.01
N LEU A 448 22.89 26.01 -33.35
CA LEU A 448 23.30 27.38 -33.10
C LEU A 448 23.68 28.12 -34.40
N SER A 449 24.47 27.48 -35.27
CA SER A 449 24.92 28.12 -36.52
C SER A 449 23.79 28.35 -37.52
N VAL A 450 22.76 27.49 -37.51
CA VAL A 450 21.55 27.63 -38.35
C VAL A 450 20.46 28.47 -37.66
N GLY A 451 20.68 28.91 -36.41
CA GLY A 451 19.74 29.76 -35.68
C GLY A 451 18.46 29.07 -35.20
N ILE A 452 18.50 27.75 -35.03
CA ILE A 452 17.38 26.91 -34.58
C ILE A 452 17.20 27.00 -33.06
N VAL A 453 18.31 27.16 -32.33
CA VAL A 453 18.34 27.36 -30.88
C VAL A 453 19.25 28.54 -30.54
N THR A 454 19.01 29.17 -29.39
CA THR A 454 19.86 30.21 -28.81
C THR A 454 21.00 29.61 -27.98
N GLU A 455 22.05 30.39 -27.69
CA GLU A 455 23.17 29.97 -26.82
C GLU A 455 22.67 29.49 -25.44
N GLY A 456 21.76 30.26 -24.82
CA GLY A 456 21.16 29.86 -23.55
C GLY A 456 20.28 28.60 -23.62
N GLU A 457 19.61 28.34 -24.76
CA GLU A 457 18.88 27.07 -24.97
C GLU A 457 19.86 25.89 -25.13
N ALA A 458 20.98 26.10 -25.81
CA ALA A 458 22.02 25.07 -25.98
C ALA A 458 22.68 24.70 -24.65
N ASP A 459 23.02 25.70 -23.82
CA ASP A 459 23.58 25.48 -22.48
C ASP A 459 22.63 24.71 -21.57
N LYS A 460 21.32 25.03 -21.61
CA LYS A 460 20.30 24.30 -20.86
C LYS A 460 20.24 22.83 -21.25
N ILE A 461 20.27 22.51 -22.55
CA ILE A 461 20.31 21.12 -23.02
C ILE A 461 21.59 20.42 -22.57
N HIS A 462 22.74 21.10 -22.68
CA HIS A 462 24.01 20.52 -22.26
C HIS A 462 23.99 20.17 -20.77
N ASN A 463 23.53 21.08 -19.92
CA ASN A 463 23.36 20.86 -18.48
C ASN A 463 22.36 19.72 -18.18
N ALA A 464 21.20 19.71 -18.85
CA ALA A 464 20.20 18.66 -18.67
C ALA A 464 20.74 17.27 -19.04
N GLU A 465 21.52 17.15 -20.12
CA GLU A 465 22.17 15.90 -20.51
C GLU A 465 23.24 15.47 -19.50
N GLN A 466 24.05 16.40 -18.98
CA GLN A 466 25.04 16.08 -17.93
C GLN A 466 24.37 15.51 -16.67
N LEU A 467 23.31 16.18 -16.19
CA LEU A 467 22.53 15.71 -15.04
C LEU A 467 21.87 14.35 -15.31
N ARG A 468 21.31 14.17 -16.52
CA ARG A 468 20.72 12.89 -16.94
C ARG A 468 21.76 11.76 -16.90
N GLN A 469 22.95 11.99 -17.45
CA GLN A 469 24.04 11.00 -17.44
C GLN A 469 24.46 10.64 -16.01
N GLN A 470 24.58 11.63 -15.13
CA GLN A 470 24.88 11.38 -13.72
C GLN A 470 23.77 10.56 -13.04
N ALA A 471 22.51 10.87 -13.29
CA ALA A 471 21.37 10.20 -12.64
C ALA A 471 21.19 8.72 -13.04
N ILE A 472 21.48 8.38 -14.31
CA ILE A 472 21.30 7.01 -14.84
C ILE A 472 22.52 6.10 -14.61
N GLN A 473 23.64 6.65 -14.15
CA GLN A 473 24.83 5.87 -13.82
C GLN A 473 24.62 5.01 -12.56
N VAL A 474 25.48 4.00 -12.42
CA VAL A 474 25.58 3.13 -11.26
C VAL A 474 26.94 3.30 -10.61
N ASP A 475 27.01 3.03 -9.31
CA ASP A 475 28.28 3.01 -8.60
C ASP A 475 29.22 1.94 -9.17
N HIS A 476 30.51 2.25 -9.17
CA HIS A 476 31.57 1.30 -9.51
C HIS A 476 32.63 1.32 -8.42
N PHE A 477 33.29 0.19 -8.22
CA PHE A 477 34.29 0.03 -7.17
C PHE A 477 35.52 -0.68 -7.72
N ALA A 478 36.68 -0.40 -7.15
CA ALA A 478 37.90 -1.13 -7.45
C ALA A 478 37.74 -2.63 -7.08
N ALA A 479 38.36 -3.50 -7.87
CA ALA A 479 38.17 -4.96 -7.77
C ALA A 479 38.61 -5.55 -6.42
N ASP A 480 39.54 -4.88 -5.74
CA ASP A 480 40.03 -5.20 -4.40
C ASP A 480 38.95 -5.06 -3.31
N LYS A 481 37.94 -4.18 -3.49
CA LYS A 481 36.80 -4.05 -2.57
C LYS A 481 36.09 -5.38 -2.30
N PHE A 482 36.03 -6.26 -3.30
CA PHE A 482 35.31 -7.54 -3.22
C PHE A 482 36.20 -8.71 -2.76
N LYS A 483 37.50 -8.51 -2.53
CA LYS A 483 38.43 -9.59 -2.13
C LYS A 483 38.33 -9.97 -0.65
N LYS A 484 37.63 -9.17 0.17
CA LYS A 484 37.40 -9.46 1.59
C LYS A 484 36.12 -10.26 1.79
N GLY A 485 36.16 -11.55 1.45
CA GLY A 485 35.02 -12.44 1.59
C GLY A 485 35.25 -13.83 0.99
N GLY A 486 36.39 -14.45 1.32
CA GLY A 486 36.57 -15.87 1.00
C GLY A 486 35.61 -16.68 1.85
N LEU A 487 34.57 -17.26 1.25
CA LEU A 487 33.87 -18.41 1.80
C LEU A 487 34.94 -19.48 2.08
N GLN A 488 35.25 -19.76 3.34
CA GLN A 488 36.06 -20.92 3.68
C GLN A 488 35.22 -22.16 3.36
N PRO A 489 35.58 -23.00 2.38
CA PRO A 489 34.86 -24.23 2.14
C PRO A 489 35.07 -25.15 3.34
N GLY A 490 33.99 -25.61 3.97
CA GLY A 490 34.05 -26.77 4.88
C GLY A 490 33.94 -26.52 6.39
N LYS A 491 33.50 -25.36 6.87
CA LYS A 491 32.92 -25.25 8.22
C LYS A 491 31.44 -24.90 8.09
N ALA A 492 30.61 -25.93 8.17
CA ALA A 492 29.16 -25.76 8.31
C ALA A 492 28.89 -24.83 9.50
N ALA A 493 28.13 -23.77 9.22
CA ALA A 493 27.51 -22.93 10.24
C ALA A 493 26.32 -23.66 10.88
#